data_AF-A0A942SKM2-F1
#
_entry.id   AF-A0A942SKM2-F1
#
_cell.length_a   1.000
_cell.length_b   1.000
_cell.length_c   1.000
_cell.angle_alpha   90.00
_cell.angle_beta   90.00
_cell.angle_gamma   90.00
#
_symmetry.space_group_name_H-M   'P 1'
#
loop_
_entity.id
_entity.type
_entity.pdbx_description
1 polymer ?
#
loop_
_entity_poly.entity_id
_entity_poly.type
_entity_poly.pdbx_seq_one_letter_code
_entity_poly.pdbx_strand_id
1 'polypeptide(L)'
;MKSYFSLKWSTYAKFFFCLFCLLDSLLFSVSETGLQLKKAFKQLCAEPKLTPEEKTFFLAKKAAELDCPFERIPTHDSTVFQYFYEGDWKLLDTWHNTCYLQLDNHSLASFEEIADDPFLVLRTKMGGPSANFSLSDSWNNLAHFKIIEHHDWPSMPEGWENVNLTLDNGVEEGLNTSPVEVLGFDKFFTLSTNRCEAIWWQITSDKNFDFLIPNLNQIQISNESIELDPLCQTFLNPEQEYFIRIKGLQNGMWSNWTNPFKFHVTKPLQVKDVEFSKKDKECYELSWQAEEDSSTHYWIFGSNALDFVPPIYASAEQNIDYALFISQENHIQIDPQYAFYRVIAERDGIYAVPSEIIRIYDEHLRHPRTLLQIDKHSGIADRKILAAHGETDHSRPKNPKPAHISDHVWQAVFPYLLPENHPLKGPLDRIFSKSRALSNVRSLKQAGFYWTKKGSYSAIYPTRHKKIKGYFIKIMTDEQENEDWKNWISRIYGAQATQKAIDELGYQSLLKVPKKYIYVLPHYPSPTSSCKKRKNFILLSEDMGIVERGKNKKMFRKKITKAHLNAIYNVVTKVGLKDSLYYNNIPWAKDGRLAFVDTEHHHAWPVLYNRFFKLLSPEMLSHWKALIQHKGPNF
;
A
#
# COMPACT_ATOMS: atom_id res chain seq x y z
N MET A 1 -37.94 -28.75 38.35
CA MET A 1 -36.78 -27.86 38.12
C MET A 1 -35.52 -28.63 37.63
N LYS A 2 -35.67 -29.66 36.79
CA LYS A 2 -34.55 -30.46 36.22
C LYS A 2 -34.59 -30.68 34.70
N SER A 3 -35.58 -30.16 33.97
CA SER A 3 -35.69 -30.37 32.50
C SER A 3 -35.42 -29.12 31.63
N TYR A 4 -35.09 -27.97 32.23
CA TYR A 4 -34.83 -26.73 31.48
C TYR A 4 -33.34 -26.45 31.19
N PHE A 5 -32.42 -27.30 31.67
CA PHE A 5 -30.98 -27.09 31.54
C PHE A 5 -30.30 -27.89 30.41
N SER A 6 -30.90 -28.95 29.87
CA SER A 6 -30.22 -29.78 28.85
C SER A 6 -30.41 -29.29 27.40
N LEU A 7 -31.41 -28.45 27.12
CA LEU A 7 -31.69 -28.01 25.74
C LEU A 7 -30.80 -26.87 25.24
N LYS A 8 -30.11 -26.13 26.12
CA LYS A 8 -29.24 -25.00 25.70
C LYS A 8 -27.82 -25.44 25.35
N TRP A 9 -27.29 -26.51 25.94
CA TRP A 9 -25.90 -26.95 25.69
C TRP A 9 -25.68 -27.50 24.28
N SER A 10 -26.66 -28.21 23.71
CA SER A 10 -26.57 -28.78 22.35
C SER A 10 -26.43 -27.71 21.25
N THR A 11 -27.13 -26.58 21.38
CA THR A 11 -27.07 -25.50 20.39
C THR A 11 -25.77 -24.71 20.47
N TYR A 12 -25.27 -24.45 21.69
CA TYR A 12 -23.97 -23.77 21.87
C TYR A 12 -22.80 -24.67 21.45
N ALA A 13 -22.85 -25.98 21.71
CA ALA A 13 -21.83 -26.92 21.27
C ALA A 13 -21.78 -27.03 19.73
N LYS A 14 -22.93 -27.11 19.05
CA LYS A 14 -22.99 -27.11 17.57
C LYS A 14 -22.52 -25.79 16.97
N PHE A 15 -22.79 -24.66 17.63
CA PHE A 15 -22.31 -23.35 17.18
C PHE A 15 -20.80 -23.22 17.37
N PHE A 16 -20.24 -23.69 18.50
CA PHE A 16 -18.79 -23.74 18.73
C PHE A 16 -18.08 -24.72 17.80
N PHE A 17 -18.67 -25.87 17.51
CA PHE A 17 -18.08 -26.86 16.60
C PHE A 17 -18.10 -26.39 15.13
N CYS A 18 -19.18 -25.74 14.67
CA CYS A 18 -19.18 -25.08 13.35
C CYS A 18 -18.20 -23.89 13.29
N LEU A 19 -18.06 -23.13 14.37
CA LEU A 19 -17.11 -22.01 14.44
C LEU A 19 -15.66 -22.52 14.44
N PHE A 20 -15.36 -23.61 15.14
CA PHE A 20 -14.05 -24.27 15.10
C PHE A 20 -13.76 -24.91 13.74
N CYS A 21 -14.71 -25.62 13.12
CA CYS A 21 -14.49 -26.20 11.79
C CYS A 21 -14.33 -25.15 10.68
N LEU A 22 -14.95 -23.97 10.82
CA LEU A 22 -14.77 -22.84 9.88
C LEU A 22 -13.55 -21.97 10.18
N LEU A 23 -13.00 -22.02 11.40
CA LEU A 23 -11.78 -21.28 11.78
C LEU A 23 -10.52 -22.13 11.60
N ASP A 24 -10.54 -23.42 11.92
CA ASP A 24 -9.38 -24.32 11.77
C ASP A 24 -9.05 -24.60 10.30
N SER A 25 -10.06 -24.69 9.43
CA SER A 25 -9.83 -24.90 7.98
C SER A 25 -9.30 -23.66 7.24
N LEU A 26 -9.37 -22.47 7.85
CA LEU A 26 -8.92 -21.21 7.25
C LEU A 26 -7.63 -20.65 7.86
N LEU A 27 -7.25 -21.09 9.07
CA LEU A 27 -6.07 -20.57 9.76
C LEU A 27 -4.87 -21.53 9.75
N PHE A 28 -5.06 -22.85 9.60
CA PHE A 28 -3.95 -23.81 9.66
C PHE A 28 -3.29 -24.17 8.33
N SER A 29 -3.89 -23.88 7.16
CA SER A 29 -3.29 -24.23 5.86
C SER A 29 -2.49 -23.09 5.19
N VAL A 30 -2.77 -21.83 5.53
CA VAL A 30 -2.29 -20.69 4.74
C VAL A 30 -0.79 -20.42 4.95
N SER A 31 -0.24 -20.74 6.13
CA SER A 31 1.19 -20.58 6.39
C SER A 31 2.05 -21.66 5.73
N GLU A 32 1.54 -22.88 5.59
CA GLU A 32 2.29 -24.00 5.03
C GLU A 32 2.52 -23.84 3.52
N THR A 33 1.49 -23.42 2.77
CA THR A 33 1.59 -23.15 1.32
C THR A 33 2.69 -22.14 1.01
N GLY A 34 2.74 -21.03 1.77
CA GLY A 34 3.75 -20.00 1.59
C GLY A 34 5.18 -20.52 1.85
N LEU A 35 5.36 -21.32 2.90
CA LEU A 35 6.65 -21.92 3.23
C LEU A 35 7.11 -22.91 2.14
N GLN A 36 6.21 -23.78 1.66
CA GLN A 36 6.53 -24.74 0.62
C GLN A 36 6.89 -24.06 -0.71
N LEU A 37 6.20 -22.98 -1.08
CA LEU A 37 6.54 -22.19 -2.27
C LEU A 37 7.89 -21.49 -2.14
N LYS A 38 8.19 -20.88 -0.99
CA LYS A 38 9.51 -20.25 -0.74
C LYS A 38 10.63 -21.29 -0.83
N LYS A 39 10.41 -22.51 -0.31
CA LYS A 39 11.37 -23.62 -0.41
C LYS A 39 11.59 -24.05 -1.86
N ALA A 40 10.50 -24.25 -2.63
CA ALA A 40 10.58 -24.62 -4.04
C ALA A 40 11.29 -23.54 -4.86
N PHE A 41 10.96 -22.25 -4.63
CA PHE A 41 11.64 -21.12 -5.26
C PHE A 41 13.16 -21.14 -5.01
N LYS A 42 13.58 -21.33 -3.76
CA LYS A 42 15.00 -21.44 -3.41
C LYS A 42 15.71 -22.60 -4.11
N GLN A 43 15.07 -23.77 -4.17
CA GLN A 43 15.61 -24.95 -4.87
C GLN A 43 15.77 -24.68 -6.36
N LEU A 44 14.76 -24.08 -7.00
CA LEU A 44 14.81 -23.73 -8.42
C LEU A 44 15.88 -22.66 -8.72
N CYS A 45 16.05 -21.68 -7.84
CA CYS A 45 17.11 -20.68 -7.99
C CYS A 45 18.52 -21.29 -7.92
N ALA A 46 18.68 -22.35 -7.12
CA ALA A 46 19.95 -23.06 -6.96
C ALA A 46 20.25 -24.06 -8.07
N GLU A 47 19.29 -24.40 -8.94
CA GLU A 47 19.48 -25.36 -10.03
C GLU A 47 20.03 -24.67 -11.29
N PRO A 48 21.31 -24.89 -11.67
CA PRO A 48 21.91 -24.23 -12.83
C PRO A 48 21.49 -24.85 -14.17
N LYS A 49 20.95 -26.08 -14.18
CA LYS A 49 20.59 -26.76 -15.44
C LYS A 49 19.28 -26.27 -16.04
N LEU A 50 18.42 -25.64 -15.23
CA LEU A 50 17.14 -25.13 -15.68
C LEU A 50 17.28 -23.72 -16.25
N THR A 51 16.65 -23.49 -17.39
CA THR A 51 16.45 -22.16 -17.94
C THR A 51 15.54 -21.32 -17.03
N PRO A 52 15.62 -19.98 -17.10
CA PRO A 52 14.68 -19.08 -16.45
C PRO A 52 13.20 -19.45 -16.66
N GLU A 53 12.81 -19.70 -17.91
CA GLU A 53 11.43 -20.09 -18.27
C GLU A 53 11.01 -21.39 -17.58
N GLU A 54 11.86 -22.42 -17.59
CA GLU A 54 11.61 -23.69 -16.92
C GLU A 54 11.40 -23.49 -15.41
N LYS A 55 12.27 -22.74 -14.74
CA LYS A 55 12.14 -22.42 -13.31
C LYS A 55 10.80 -21.76 -13.02
N THR A 56 10.43 -20.78 -13.83
CA THR A 56 9.14 -20.09 -13.73
C THR A 56 7.97 -21.08 -13.82
N PHE A 57 7.98 -21.98 -14.81
CA PHE A 57 6.91 -22.97 -14.98
C PHE A 57 6.85 -24.00 -13.84
N PHE A 58 8.00 -24.45 -13.32
CA PHE A 58 8.00 -25.38 -12.18
C PHE A 58 7.41 -24.75 -10.93
N LEU A 59 7.70 -23.48 -10.66
CA LEU A 59 7.13 -22.79 -9.52
C LEU A 59 5.62 -22.60 -9.67
N ALA A 60 5.15 -22.25 -10.87
CA ALA A 60 3.72 -22.17 -11.18
C ALA A 60 3.00 -23.52 -11.01
N LYS A 61 3.60 -24.62 -11.50
CA LYS A 61 3.10 -25.98 -11.27
C LYS A 61 3.01 -26.30 -9.78
N LYS A 62 4.07 -25.98 -9.02
CA LYS A 62 4.08 -26.20 -7.57
C LYS A 62 2.98 -25.39 -6.86
N ALA A 63 2.71 -24.17 -7.31
CA ALA A 63 1.61 -23.38 -6.78
C ALA A 63 0.24 -24.02 -7.05
N ALA A 64 0.02 -24.54 -8.26
CA ALA A 64 -1.20 -25.28 -8.60
C ALA A 64 -1.40 -26.53 -7.73
N GLU A 65 -0.33 -27.31 -7.49
CA GLU A 65 -0.36 -28.48 -6.59
C GLU A 65 -0.76 -28.12 -5.15
N LEU A 66 -0.44 -26.90 -4.72
CA LEU A 66 -0.73 -26.39 -3.38
C LEU A 66 -2.04 -25.61 -3.30
N ASP A 67 -2.85 -25.60 -4.35
CA ASP A 67 -4.06 -24.77 -4.49
C ASP A 67 -3.77 -23.28 -4.18
N CYS A 68 -2.57 -22.81 -4.52
CA CYS A 68 -2.15 -21.43 -4.35
C CYS A 68 -2.50 -20.65 -5.63
N PRO A 69 -3.37 -19.63 -5.57
CA PRO A 69 -3.64 -18.79 -6.72
C PRO A 69 -2.35 -18.07 -7.16
N PHE A 70 -2.08 -18.06 -8.45
CA PHE A 70 -0.94 -17.35 -9.02
C PHE A 70 -1.35 -16.68 -10.33
N GLU A 71 -0.59 -15.66 -10.74
CA GLU A 71 -0.87 -14.94 -11.99
C GLU A 71 0.39 -14.36 -12.62
N ARG A 72 0.38 -14.30 -13.95
CA ARG A 72 1.46 -13.71 -14.72
C ARG A 72 1.38 -12.19 -14.57
N ILE A 73 2.53 -11.56 -14.36
CA ILE A 73 2.61 -10.10 -14.26
C ILE A 73 2.99 -9.47 -15.62
N PRO A 74 2.63 -8.21 -15.88
CA PRO A 74 2.99 -7.50 -17.10
C PRO A 74 4.51 -7.23 -17.20
N THR A 75 5.16 -7.87 -18.17
CA THR A 75 6.59 -7.74 -18.47
C THR A 75 6.83 -7.65 -19.99
N HIS A 76 7.98 -7.14 -20.42
CA HIS A 76 8.35 -7.06 -21.85
C HIS A 76 8.66 -8.44 -22.43
N ASP A 77 9.73 -9.08 -21.94
CA ASP A 77 10.30 -10.29 -22.57
C ASP A 77 10.46 -11.48 -21.62
N SER A 78 10.15 -11.32 -20.34
CA SER A 78 10.26 -12.38 -19.32
C SER A 78 8.91 -12.92 -18.92
N THR A 79 8.82 -14.20 -18.55
CA THR A 79 7.64 -14.75 -17.87
C THR A 79 7.88 -14.73 -16.37
N VAL A 80 7.17 -13.86 -15.65
CA VAL A 80 7.26 -13.72 -14.19
C VAL A 80 5.86 -13.86 -13.58
N PHE A 81 5.78 -14.52 -12.43
CA PHE A 81 4.53 -14.76 -11.71
C PHE A 81 4.56 -14.17 -10.30
N GLN A 82 3.39 -13.73 -9.83
CA GLN A 82 3.14 -13.52 -8.41
C GLN A 82 2.14 -14.55 -7.88
N TYR A 83 2.23 -14.82 -6.58
CA TYR A 83 1.55 -15.92 -5.89
C TYR A 83 0.77 -15.37 -4.69
N PHE A 84 -0.45 -15.85 -4.46
CA PHE A 84 -1.33 -15.41 -3.39
C PHE A 84 -1.29 -16.38 -2.20
N TYR A 85 -0.64 -15.97 -1.11
CA TYR A 85 -0.56 -16.74 0.14
C TYR A 85 -0.38 -15.81 1.34
N GLU A 86 -0.74 -16.27 2.54
CA GLU A 86 -0.82 -15.45 3.78
C GLU A 86 -1.64 -14.17 3.59
N GLY A 87 -2.70 -14.24 2.76
CA GLY A 87 -3.65 -13.15 2.53
C GLY A 87 -3.15 -12.02 1.64
N ASP A 88 -2.02 -12.17 0.94
CA ASP A 88 -1.51 -11.16 0.01
C ASP A 88 -0.81 -11.77 -1.22
N TRP A 89 -0.65 -10.96 -2.25
CA TRP A 89 0.13 -11.27 -3.46
C TRP A 89 1.61 -11.04 -3.21
N LYS A 90 2.47 -11.94 -3.70
CA LYS A 90 3.93 -11.89 -3.52
C LYS A 90 4.64 -12.28 -4.80
N LEU A 91 5.55 -11.43 -5.26
CA LEU A 91 6.31 -11.63 -6.48
C LEU A 91 7.55 -12.49 -6.20
N LEU A 92 7.69 -13.60 -6.93
CA LEU A 92 8.86 -14.47 -6.90
C LEU A 92 9.45 -14.51 -8.31
N ASP A 93 10.63 -13.90 -8.50
CA ASP A 93 11.23 -13.72 -9.80
C ASP A 93 12.31 -14.79 -10.05
N THR A 94 11.86 -15.90 -10.62
CA THR A 94 12.72 -17.01 -11.04
C THR A 94 13.60 -16.66 -12.23
N TRP A 95 13.32 -15.58 -12.96
CA TRP A 95 14.15 -15.13 -14.07
C TRP A 95 15.47 -14.57 -13.58
N HIS A 96 15.38 -13.70 -12.58
CA HIS A 96 16.53 -13.05 -11.95
C HIS A 96 16.96 -13.74 -10.66
N ASN A 97 16.40 -14.91 -10.34
CA ASN A 97 16.62 -15.67 -9.11
C ASN A 97 16.51 -14.79 -7.85
N THR A 98 15.50 -13.91 -7.80
CA THR A 98 15.36 -12.90 -6.73
C THR A 98 13.92 -12.76 -6.25
N CYS A 99 13.77 -12.14 -5.09
CA CYS A 99 12.48 -11.75 -4.56
C CYS A 99 12.60 -10.35 -3.93
N TYR A 100 11.49 -9.63 -3.92
CA TYR A 100 11.48 -8.22 -3.55
C TYR A 100 10.85 -8.06 -2.18
N LEU A 101 11.45 -7.25 -1.32
CA LEU A 101 10.92 -6.95 0.01
C LEU A 101 10.33 -5.55 0.05
N GLN A 102 9.18 -5.43 0.71
CA GLN A 102 8.64 -4.13 1.13
C GLN A 102 9.62 -3.42 2.06
N LEU A 103 9.40 -2.12 2.30
CA LEU A 103 10.28 -1.32 3.17
C LEU A 103 10.24 -1.76 4.65
N ASP A 104 9.30 -2.61 5.04
CA ASP A 104 9.30 -3.27 6.35
C ASP A 104 10.37 -4.38 6.46
N ASN A 105 11.03 -4.75 5.36
CA ASN A 105 12.06 -5.79 5.26
C ASN A 105 11.61 -7.19 5.75
N HIS A 106 10.31 -7.41 5.85
CA HIS A 106 9.72 -8.68 6.31
C HIS A 106 8.74 -9.24 5.27
N SER A 107 7.95 -8.36 4.67
CA SER A 107 6.92 -8.73 3.71
C SER A 107 7.51 -8.76 2.31
N LEU A 108 7.23 -9.84 1.58
CA LEU A 108 7.50 -9.87 0.13
C LEU A 108 6.56 -8.87 -0.58
N ALA A 109 7.10 -8.17 -1.56
CA ALA A 109 6.35 -7.22 -2.36
C ALA A 109 5.58 -7.92 -3.49
N SER A 110 4.37 -7.44 -3.75
CA SER A 110 3.60 -7.72 -4.96
C SER A 110 4.08 -6.88 -6.14
N PHE A 111 3.69 -7.25 -7.35
CA PHE A 111 3.91 -6.42 -8.54
C PHE A 111 3.26 -5.04 -8.40
N GLU A 112 2.08 -4.92 -7.81
CA GLU A 112 1.45 -3.60 -7.68
C GLU A 112 2.14 -2.71 -6.66
N GLU A 113 2.81 -3.27 -5.66
CA GLU A 113 3.66 -2.52 -4.72
C GLU A 113 4.96 -2.09 -5.39
N ILE A 114 5.54 -2.90 -6.28
CA ILE A 114 6.68 -2.52 -7.12
C ILE A 114 6.31 -1.42 -8.13
N ALA A 115 5.16 -1.57 -8.79
CA ALA A 115 4.65 -0.57 -9.72
C ALA A 115 4.30 0.76 -9.01
N ASP A 116 3.98 0.69 -7.72
CA ASP A 116 3.79 1.87 -6.89
C ASP A 116 5.15 2.43 -6.44
N ASP A 117 6.04 1.60 -5.90
CA ASP A 117 7.33 2.02 -5.39
C ASP A 117 8.47 1.21 -6.05
N PRO A 118 9.00 1.67 -7.20
CA PRO A 118 10.08 0.99 -7.89
C PRO A 118 11.38 0.85 -7.10
N PHE A 119 11.57 1.64 -6.04
CA PHE A 119 12.75 1.54 -5.18
C PHE A 119 12.88 0.14 -4.55
N LEU A 120 11.77 -0.59 -4.37
CA LEU A 120 11.78 -1.97 -3.91
C LEU A 120 12.58 -2.90 -4.84
N VAL A 121 12.54 -2.66 -6.16
CA VAL A 121 13.36 -3.38 -7.15
C VAL A 121 14.78 -2.84 -7.17
N LEU A 122 14.93 -1.52 -7.18
CA LEU A 122 16.24 -0.86 -7.33
C LEU A 122 17.21 -1.15 -6.18
N ARG A 123 16.68 -1.34 -4.97
CA ARG A 123 17.50 -1.75 -3.82
C ARG A 123 17.79 -3.25 -3.80
N THR A 124 17.12 -4.05 -4.63
CA THR A 124 17.25 -5.52 -4.60
C THR A 124 18.37 -5.97 -5.53
N LYS A 125 19.20 -6.90 -5.08
CA LYS A 125 20.22 -7.57 -5.90
C LYS A 125 19.57 -8.53 -6.90
N MET A 126 20.04 -8.48 -8.14
CA MET A 126 19.70 -9.44 -9.20
C MET A 126 20.68 -10.61 -9.18
N GLY A 127 20.16 -11.83 -9.33
CA GLY A 127 20.97 -13.06 -9.35
C GLY A 127 21.17 -13.72 -7.99
N GLY A 128 21.85 -14.87 -8.04
CA GLY A 128 22.14 -15.69 -6.86
C GLY A 128 23.25 -15.11 -5.96
N PRO A 129 23.73 -15.90 -4.98
CA PRO A 129 24.75 -15.45 -4.02
C PRO A 129 26.05 -14.94 -4.66
N SER A 130 26.42 -15.50 -5.82
CA SER A 130 27.64 -15.15 -6.56
C SER A 130 27.55 -13.86 -7.37
N ALA A 131 26.35 -13.31 -7.57
CA ALA A 131 26.22 -12.00 -8.20
C ALA A 131 26.58 -10.90 -7.20
N ASN A 132 27.26 -9.86 -7.66
CA ASN A 132 27.43 -8.62 -6.89
C ASN A 132 26.18 -7.76 -7.04
N PHE A 133 25.91 -6.91 -6.05
CA PHE A 133 24.90 -5.88 -6.26
C PHE A 133 25.37 -4.88 -7.31
N SER A 134 24.50 -4.55 -8.26
CA SER A 134 24.71 -3.57 -9.32
C SER A 134 23.41 -2.81 -9.50
N LEU A 135 23.43 -1.51 -9.23
CA LEU A 135 22.24 -0.68 -9.38
C LEU A 135 21.78 -0.61 -10.85
N SER A 136 22.72 -0.65 -11.80
CA SER A 136 22.43 -0.75 -13.23
C SER A 136 21.64 -2.02 -13.55
N ASP A 137 21.99 -3.17 -12.95
CA ASP A 137 21.27 -4.43 -13.20
C ASP A 137 19.85 -4.36 -12.60
N SER A 138 19.70 -3.74 -11.44
CA SER A 138 18.38 -3.53 -10.83
C SER A 138 17.51 -2.57 -11.65
N TRP A 139 18.08 -1.53 -12.26
CA TRP A 139 17.37 -0.65 -13.21
C TRP A 139 16.97 -1.38 -14.48
N ASN A 140 17.87 -2.19 -15.06
CA ASN A 140 17.58 -2.99 -16.23
C ASN A 140 16.43 -3.97 -15.95
N ASN A 141 16.47 -4.64 -14.81
CA ASN A 141 15.36 -5.50 -14.38
C ASN A 141 14.06 -4.70 -14.16
N LEU A 142 14.12 -3.54 -13.51
CA LEU A 142 12.95 -2.68 -13.35
C LEU A 142 12.31 -2.33 -14.69
N ALA A 143 13.13 -1.98 -15.69
CA ALA A 143 12.67 -1.57 -17.01
C ALA A 143 11.88 -2.67 -17.75
N HIS A 144 12.09 -3.95 -17.40
CA HIS A 144 11.33 -5.07 -17.97
C HIS A 144 9.89 -5.15 -17.42
N PHE A 145 9.55 -4.51 -16.31
CA PHE A 145 8.19 -4.44 -15.80
C PHE A 145 7.34 -3.41 -16.60
N LYS A 146 6.19 -3.85 -17.13
CA LYS A 146 5.23 -2.98 -17.85
C LYS A 146 4.36 -2.19 -16.87
N ILE A 147 4.99 -1.25 -16.17
CA ILE A 147 4.36 -0.36 -15.19
C ILE A 147 3.46 0.70 -15.87
N ILE A 148 3.73 1.12 -17.11
CA ILE A 148 2.90 2.16 -17.78
C ILE A 148 1.73 1.56 -18.57
N GLU A 149 1.89 0.35 -19.11
CA GLU A 149 0.99 -0.24 -20.11
C GLU A 149 0.02 -1.28 -19.50
N HIS A 150 -0.78 -0.85 -18.53
CA HIS A 150 -1.58 -1.76 -17.69
C HIS A 150 -2.77 -2.47 -18.37
N HIS A 151 -3.07 -2.21 -19.65
CA HIS A 151 -4.22 -2.81 -20.33
C HIS A 151 -3.94 -4.20 -20.94
N ASP A 152 -2.68 -4.63 -20.97
CA ASP A 152 -2.26 -5.88 -21.61
C ASP A 152 -1.94 -6.95 -20.57
N TRP A 153 -2.92 -7.34 -19.73
CA TRP A 153 -2.73 -8.48 -18.83
C TRP A 153 -2.65 -9.77 -19.66
N PRO A 154 -1.50 -10.47 -19.65
CA PRO A 154 -1.35 -11.67 -20.46
C PRO A 154 -2.18 -12.82 -19.89
N SER A 155 -2.85 -13.56 -20.77
CA SER A 155 -3.40 -14.87 -20.41
C SER A 155 -2.25 -15.87 -20.12
N MET A 156 -2.55 -16.91 -19.34
CA MET A 156 -1.63 -18.05 -19.19
C MET A 156 -1.26 -18.61 -20.56
N PRO A 157 0.02 -18.95 -20.82
CA PRO A 157 0.38 -19.65 -22.05
C PRO A 157 -0.27 -21.03 -22.06
N GLU A 158 -0.79 -21.45 -23.23
CA GLU A 158 -1.33 -22.80 -23.41
C GLU A 158 -0.24 -23.87 -23.23
N GLY A 159 -0.58 -25.00 -22.61
CA GLY A 159 0.32 -26.18 -22.53
C GLY A 159 1.25 -26.28 -21.31
N TRP A 160 1.15 -25.35 -20.34
CA TRP A 160 1.98 -25.37 -19.12
C TRP A 160 1.80 -26.62 -18.24
N GLU A 161 0.68 -27.34 -18.39
CA GLU A 161 0.33 -28.52 -17.58
C GLU A 161 1.20 -29.76 -17.88
N ASN A 162 1.97 -29.77 -18.98
CA ASN A 162 2.68 -30.95 -19.47
C ASN A 162 4.14 -31.11 -18.99
N VAL A 163 4.64 -30.18 -18.15
CA VAL A 163 6.05 -30.20 -17.73
C VAL A 163 6.25 -31.13 -16.54
N ASN A 164 6.97 -32.25 -16.72
CA ASN A 164 7.33 -33.20 -15.66
C ASN A 164 8.85 -33.21 -15.43
N LEU A 165 9.27 -32.90 -14.20
CA LEU A 165 10.63 -33.14 -13.72
C LEU A 165 10.61 -33.79 -12.35
N THR A 166 11.56 -34.70 -12.16
CA THR A 166 11.98 -35.23 -10.86
C THR A 166 13.25 -34.49 -10.45
N LEU A 167 13.18 -33.75 -9.35
CA LEU A 167 14.34 -33.10 -8.72
C LEU A 167 15.13 -34.15 -7.93
N ASP A 168 16.41 -34.32 -8.27
CA ASP A 168 17.33 -35.17 -7.51
C ASP A 168 17.74 -34.47 -6.21
N ASN A 169 17.43 -35.07 -5.07
CA ASN A 169 17.82 -34.59 -3.75
C ASN A 169 19.11 -35.32 -3.33
N GLY A 170 20.27 -34.72 -3.56
CA GLY A 170 21.52 -35.32 -3.09
C GLY A 170 22.70 -34.37 -3.12
N VAL A 171 22.96 -33.70 -2.00
CA VAL A 171 24.29 -33.18 -1.68
C VAL A 171 24.55 -33.47 -0.20
N GLU A 172 25.56 -34.29 0.08
CA GLU A 172 26.04 -34.56 1.43
C GLU A 172 26.94 -33.41 1.91
N GLU A 173 26.72 -32.91 3.12
CA GLU A 173 27.54 -31.90 3.76
C GLU A 173 28.74 -32.56 4.47
N GLY A 174 29.96 -32.20 4.07
CA GLY A 174 31.20 -32.64 4.73
C GLY A 174 31.49 -31.88 6.02
N LEU A 175 31.94 -32.59 7.05
CA LEU A 175 32.25 -32.06 8.38
C LEU A 175 33.63 -31.36 8.44
N ASN A 176 33.75 -30.10 8.02
CA ASN A 176 34.97 -29.30 8.20
C ASN A 176 34.69 -27.95 8.89
N THR A 177 35.33 -27.69 10.03
CA THR A 177 35.19 -26.44 10.80
C THR A 177 35.58 -25.19 10.00
N SER A 178 34.88 -24.07 10.21
CA SER A 178 35.12 -22.80 9.49
C SER A 178 36.48 -22.17 9.87
N PRO A 179 37.28 -21.69 8.89
CA PRO A 179 38.52 -20.94 9.14
C PRO A 179 38.29 -19.43 9.36
N VAL A 180 37.03 -18.97 9.30
CA VAL A 180 36.67 -17.55 9.45
C VAL A 180 35.96 -17.32 10.79
N GLU A 181 36.24 -16.20 11.46
CA GLU A 181 35.53 -15.76 12.67
C GLU A 181 35.12 -14.28 12.58
N VAL A 182 33.95 -13.95 13.13
CA VAL A 182 33.45 -12.56 13.26
C VAL A 182 33.89 -12.01 14.61
N LEU A 183 34.70 -10.95 14.60
CA LEU A 183 35.32 -10.39 15.81
C LEU A 183 34.45 -9.30 16.47
N GLY A 184 33.64 -8.58 15.69
CA GLY A 184 32.79 -7.49 16.19
C GLY A 184 32.07 -6.72 15.10
N PHE A 185 31.24 -5.76 15.51
CA PHE A 185 30.49 -4.84 14.64
C PHE A 185 30.52 -3.41 15.20
N ASP A 186 31.15 -2.50 14.47
CA ASP A 186 31.14 -1.05 14.72
C ASP A 186 31.16 -0.32 13.36
N LYS A 187 29.97 -0.20 12.74
CA LYS A 187 29.70 0.20 11.33
C LYS A 187 30.12 -0.81 10.25
N PHE A 188 31.19 -1.56 10.45
CA PHE A 188 31.61 -2.68 9.61
C PHE A 188 31.79 -3.95 10.44
N PHE A 189 31.73 -5.13 9.79
CA PHE A 189 32.07 -6.39 10.45
C PHE A 189 33.55 -6.64 10.31
N THR A 190 34.27 -6.77 11.43
CA THR A 190 35.69 -7.13 11.43
C THR A 190 35.82 -8.65 11.42
N LEU A 191 36.61 -9.17 10.48
CA LEU A 191 36.78 -10.60 10.24
C LEU A 191 38.22 -11.05 10.49
N SER A 192 38.37 -12.28 10.95
CA SER A 192 39.63 -13.03 10.85
C SER A 192 39.51 -14.02 9.69
N THR A 193 40.24 -13.80 8.58
CA THR A 193 40.08 -14.56 7.32
C THR A 193 41.32 -15.37 6.91
N ASN A 194 42.08 -15.88 7.88
CA ASN A 194 43.34 -16.59 7.66
C ASN A 194 43.31 -17.54 6.45
N ARG A 195 43.95 -17.13 5.34
CA ARG A 195 44.17 -17.92 4.11
C ARG A 195 42.92 -18.31 3.32
N CYS A 196 41.84 -17.53 3.38
CA CYS A 196 40.67 -17.73 2.51
C CYS A 196 40.84 -16.97 1.17
N GLU A 197 40.43 -17.59 0.06
CA GLU A 197 40.39 -16.98 -1.27
C GLU A 197 39.16 -16.08 -1.41
N ALA A 198 38.03 -16.55 -0.90
CA ALA A 198 36.74 -15.86 -0.90
C ALA A 198 35.99 -16.15 0.39
N ILE A 199 35.01 -15.31 0.70
CA ILE A 199 34.07 -15.52 1.79
C ILE A 199 32.64 -15.51 1.24
N TRP A 200 31.79 -16.35 1.81
CA TRP A 200 30.34 -16.29 1.62
C TRP A 200 29.73 -15.90 2.97
N TRP A 201 29.07 -14.75 3.02
CA TRP A 201 28.39 -14.26 4.22
C TRP A 201 26.89 -14.08 4.00
N GLN A 202 26.15 -14.21 5.10
CA GLN A 202 24.70 -14.06 5.15
C GLN A 202 24.30 -13.23 6.36
N ILE A 203 23.42 -12.24 6.17
CA ILE A 203 22.78 -11.48 7.25
C ILE A 203 21.25 -11.63 7.15
N THR A 204 20.60 -11.89 8.28
CA THR A 204 19.13 -12.01 8.35
C THR A 204 18.64 -11.74 9.78
N SER A 205 17.38 -11.39 9.93
CA SER A 205 16.71 -11.32 11.23
C SER A 205 16.23 -12.68 11.74
N ASP A 206 16.28 -13.70 10.89
CA ASP A 206 15.89 -15.06 11.21
C ASP A 206 17.10 -15.87 11.69
N LYS A 207 17.09 -16.25 12.97
CA LYS A 207 18.16 -17.03 13.59
C LYS A 207 18.49 -18.33 12.85
N ASN A 208 17.52 -18.93 12.16
CA ASN A 208 17.69 -20.19 11.43
C ASN A 208 18.13 -20.00 9.98
N PHE A 209 18.11 -18.76 9.47
CA PHE A 209 18.41 -18.44 8.07
C PHE A 209 17.44 -19.13 7.07
N ASP A 210 16.20 -19.38 7.49
CA ASP A 210 15.13 -19.91 6.64
C ASP A 210 14.65 -18.88 5.62
N PHE A 211 14.91 -17.59 5.87
CA PHE A 211 14.73 -16.50 4.91
C PHE A 211 16.01 -15.67 4.78
N LEU A 212 16.42 -15.43 3.54
CA LEU A 212 17.63 -14.66 3.21
C LEU A 212 17.25 -13.51 2.28
N ILE A 213 17.69 -12.32 2.64
CA ILE A 213 17.55 -11.13 1.80
C ILE A 213 18.60 -11.23 0.68
N PRO A 214 18.24 -11.08 -0.61
CA PRO A 214 19.18 -11.25 -1.72
C PRO A 214 20.46 -10.40 -1.54
N ASN A 215 20.31 -9.14 -1.17
CA ASN A 215 21.41 -8.20 -0.92
C ASN A 215 22.32 -8.58 0.25
N LEU A 216 21.80 -9.38 1.19
CA LEU A 216 22.52 -9.79 2.39
C LEU A 216 22.96 -11.26 2.32
N ASN A 217 23.12 -11.78 1.10
CA ASN A 217 23.62 -13.12 0.81
C ASN A 217 24.65 -13.00 -0.31
N GLN A 218 25.91 -12.81 0.05
CA GLN A 218 26.96 -12.38 -0.86
C GLN A 218 28.17 -13.31 -0.81
N ILE A 219 28.79 -13.50 -1.97
CA ILE A 219 30.13 -14.05 -2.09
C ILE A 219 31.04 -12.91 -2.53
N GLN A 220 32.14 -12.70 -1.81
CA GLN A 220 33.14 -11.70 -2.15
C GLN A 220 34.55 -12.24 -1.95
N ILE A 221 35.53 -11.57 -2.55
CA ILE A 221 36.94 -11.85 -2.28
C ILE A 221 37.21 -11.62 -0.78
N SER A 222 38.02 -12.50 -0.19
CA SER A 222 38.31 -12.46 1.24
C SER A 222 39.03 -11.15 1.62
N ASN A 223 38.42 -10.40 2.53
CA ASN A 223 38.94 -9.15 3.10
C ASN A 223 38.87 -9.23 4.63
N GLU A 224 39.59 -8.34 5.33
CA GLU A 224 39.54 -8.23 6.80
C GLU A 224 38.23 -7.63 7.32
N SER A 225 37.37 -7.13 6.43
CA SER A 225 36.07 -6.56 6.80
C SER A 225 34.98 -6.83 5.77
N ILE A 226 33.73 -6.77 6.25
CA ILE A 226 32.53 -6.61 5.41
C ILE A 226 31.96 -5.23 5.69
N GLU A 227 31.92 -4.41 4.65
CA GLU A 227 31.23 -3.12 4.64
C GLU A 227 29.92 -3.26 3.87
N LEU A 228 28.82 -2.82 4.48
CA LEU A 228 27.52 -2.77 3.81
C LEU A 228 27.39 -1.41 3.13
N ASP A 229 27.21 -1.41 1.81
CA ASP A 229 26.91 -0.18 1.09
C ASP A 229 25.60 0.45 1.63
N PRO A 230 25.44 1.78 1.53
CA PRO A 230 24.30 2.48 2.11
C PRO A 230 22.94 1.95 1.63
N LEU A 231 22.83 1.43 0.40
CA LEU A 231 21.58 0.87 -0.11
C LEU A 231 21.27 -0.49 0.54
N CYS A 232 22.27 -1.35 0.73
CA CYS A 232 22.12 -2.60 1.49
C CYS A 232 21.70 -2.35 2.95
N GLN A 233 22.15 -1.25 3.57
CA GLN A 233 21.71 -0.88 4.92
C GLN A 233 20.20 -0.58 5.01
N THR A 234 19.52 -0.31 3.89
CA THR A 234 18.06 -0.13 3.87
C THR A 234 17.28 -1.43 4.16
N PHE A 235 17.95 -2.60 4.15
CA PHE A 235 17.35 -3.88 4.57
C PHE A 235 17.45 -4.17 6.07
N LEU A 236 18.21 -3.35 6.79
CA LEU A 236 18.36 -3.45 8.24
C LEU A 236 17.34 -2.53 8.90
N ASN A 237 16.36 -3.08 9.61
CA ASN A 237 15.40 -2.30 10.37
C ASN A 237 16.04 -1.79 11.67
N PRO A 238 15.66 -0.59 12.13
CA PRO A 238 16.10 -0.06 13.41
C PRO A 238 15.51 -0.87 14.58
N GLU A 239 16.26 -0.92 15.68
CA GLU A 239 15.86 -1.60 16.93
C GLU A 239 15.60 -3.10 16.76
N GLN A 240 16.15 -3.69 15.72
CA GLN A 240 15.94 -5.09 15.38
C GLN A 240 17.23 -5.89 15.53
N GLU A 241 17.05 -7.13 15.98
CA GLU A 241 18.11 -8.12 16.10
C GLU A 241 18.38 -8.82 14.76
N TYR A 242 19.65 -8.98 14.44
CA TYR A 242 20.13 -9.65 13.26
C TYR A 242 21.23 -10.66 13.59
N PHE A 243 21.41 -11.61 12.68
CA PHE A 243 22.40 -12.66 12.75
C PHE A 243 23.24 -12.65 11.48
N ILE A 244 24.55 -12.75 11.63
CA ILE A 244 25.49 -12.97 10.53
C ILE A 244 26.16 -14.33 10.66
N ARG A 245 26.32 -15.04 9.55
CA ARG A 245 27.16 -16.24 9.47
C ARG A 245 28.03 -16.19 8.21
N ILE A 246 29.21 -16.80 8.28
CA ILE A 246 30.23 -16.73 7.24
C ILE A 246 30.82 -18.11 7.00
N LYS A 247 31.25 -18.39 5.78
CA LYS A 247 32.16 -19.51 5.48
C LYS A 247 33.24 -19.07 4.50
N GLY A 248 34.42 -19.66 4.60
CA GLY A 248 35.57 -19.37 3.76
C GLY A 248 35.72 -20.38 2.62
N LEU A 249 36.21 -19.93 1.47
CA LEU A 249 36.71 -20.78 0.39
C LEU A 249 38.21 -20.94 0.56
N GLN A 250 38.70 -22.18 0.66
CA GLN A 250 40.13 -22.48 0.75
C GLN A 250 40.45 -23.71 -0.11
N ASN A 251 41.44 -23.59 -1.00
CA ASN A 251 41.84 -24.66 -1.91
C ASN A 251 40.65 -25.20 -2.74
N GLY A 252 39.79 -24.29 -3.21
CA GLY A 252 38.59 -24.64 -3.99
C GLY A 252 37.44 -25.30 -3.21
N MET A 253 37.52 -25.44 -1.88
CA MET A 253 36.46 -26.02 -1.05
C MET A 253 35.89 -25.01 -0.06
N TRP A 254 34.57 -24.95 0.03
CA TRP A 254 33.87 -24.15 1.04
C TRP A 254 33.92 -24.85 2.40
N SER A 255 34.25 -24.10 3.45
CA SER A 255 34.15 -24.58 4.84
C SER A 255 32.70 -24.69 5.32
N ASN A 256 32.50 -25.21 6.53
CA ASN A 256 31.22 -25.05 7.22
C ASN A 256 30.95 -23.57 7.55
N TRP A 257 29.68 -23.27 7.76
CA TRP A 257 29.25 -21.99 8.33
C TRP A 257 29.79 -21.81 9.75
N THR A 258 30.14 -20.57 10.11
CA THR A 258 30.36 -20.17 11.50
C THR A 258 29.09 -20.31 12.32
N ASN A 259 29.24 -20.35 13.65
CA ASN A 259 28.12 -20.05 14.54
C ASN A 259 27.57 -18.66 14.22
N PRO A 260 26.23 -18.46 14.20
CA PRO A 260 25.65 -17.14 13.95
C PRO A 260 26.12 -16.13 15.00
N PHE A 261 26.73 -15.04 14.55
CA PHE A 261 27.05 -13.88 15.39
C PHE A 261 25.84 -12.95 15.41
N LYS A 262 25.39 -12.61 16.63
CA LYS A 262 24.20 -11.79 16.86
C LYS A 262 24.61 -10.33 17.04
N PHE A 263 23.88 -9.42 16.40
CA PHE A 263 24.06 -7.97 16.57
C PHE A 263 22.72 -7.25 16.53
N HIS A 264 22.73 -5.99 16.96
CA HIS A 264 21.56 -5.13 17.01
C HIS A 264 21.78 -3.90 16.13
N VAL A 265 20.74 -3.47 15.42
CA VAL A 265 20.83 -2.32 14.51
C VAL A 265 20.30 -1.07 15.21
N THR A 266 21.19 -0.11 15.45
CA THR A 266 20.85 1.20 16.01
C THR A 266 20.91 2.25 14.91
N LYS A 267 19.76 2.70 14.43
CA LYS A 267 19.61 3.79 13.46
C LYS A 267 18.23 4.46 13.62
N PRO A 268 17.95 5.61 12.98
CA PRO A 268 16.64 6.24 13.09
C PRO A 268 15.50 5.36 12.53
N LEU A 269 14.28 5.57 13.03
CA LEU A 269 13.07 4.92 12.52
C LEU A 269 12.78 5.38 11.08
N GLN A 270 12.15 4.49 10.32
CA GLN A 270 11.58 4.87 9.04
C GLN A 270 10.54 5.98 9.24
N VAL A 271 10.65 7.06 8.48
CA VAL A 271 9.63 8.12 8.47
C VAL A 271 8.33 7.56 7.88
N LYS A 272 7.24 7.65 8.67
CA LYS A 272 5.90 7.14 8.35
C LYS A 272 4.88 8.26 8.42
N ASP A 273 3.68 7.94 7.92
CA ASP A 273 2.51 8.82 7.97
C ASP A 273 2.81 10.21 7.40
N VAL A 274 3.54 10.26 6.28
CA VAL A 274 3.83 11.52 5.61
C VAL A 274 2.56 12.04 4.96
N GLU A 275 2.13 13.22 5.38
CA GLU A 275 0.97 13.93 4.88
C GLU A 275 1.41 15.03 3.91
N PHE A 276 0.73 15.10 2.76
CA PHE A 276 0.87 16.21 1.83
C PHE A 276 -0.35 17.13 1.97
N SER A 277 -0.10 18.41 2.25
CA SER A 277 -1.15 19.40 2.40
C SER A 277 -0.87 20.65 1.56
N LYS A 278 -1.94 21.20 0.97
CA LYS A 278 -1.91 22.50 0.30
C LYS A 278 -2.31 23.58 1.32
N LYS A 279 -1.42 24.51 1.62
CA LYS A 279 -1.66 25.58 2.61
C LYS A 279 -2.34 26.78 1.99
N ASP A 280 -1.91 27.17 0.79
CA ASP A 280 -2.54 28.22 -0.01
C ASP A 280 -2.46 27.88 -1.52
N LYS A 281 -2.61 28.85 -2.42
CA LYS A 281 -2.60 28.59 -3.87
C LYS A 281 -1.26 28.04 -4.40
N GLU A 282 -0.16 28.41 -3.78
CA GLU A 282 1.21 28.14 -4.25
C GLU A 282 2.09 27.49 -3.18
N CYS A 283 1.65 27.48 -1.91
CA CYS A 283 2.34 26.87 -0.79
C CYS A 283 1.84 25.45 -0.51
N TYR A 284 2.78 24.51 -0.54
CA TYR A 284 2.57 23.10 -0.25
C TYR A 284 3.49 22.67 0.88
N GLU A 285 3.00 21.78 1.74
CA GLU A 285 3.76 21.28 2.90
C GLU A 285 3.70 19.77 2.93
N LEU A 286 4.86 19.18 3.24
CA LEU A 286 4.96 17.81 3.73
C LEU A 286 5.11 17.84 5.25
N SER A 287 4.37 16.99 5.95
CA SER A 287 4.50 16.81 7.39
C SER A 287 4.51 15.32 7.73
N TRP A 288 5.12 14.94 8.85
CA TRP A 288 5.25 13.55 9.26
C TRP A 288 5.34 13.41 10.78
N GLN A 289 5.33 12.17 11.27
CA GLN A 289 5.56 11.90 12.69
C GLN A 289 7.01 12.19 13.07
N ALA A 290 7.21 13.08 14.04
CA ALA A 290 8.54 13.38 14.58
C ALA A 290 9.14 12.17 15.31
N GLU A 291 10.47 12.08 15.25
CA GLU A 291 11.27 11.18 16.09
C GLU A 291 11.34 11.74 17.51
N GLU A 292 11.51 10.86 18.49
CA GLU A 292 11.68 11.28 19.89
C GLU A 292 13.03 12.00 20.10
N ASP A 293 14.01 11.70 19.26
CA ASP A 293 15.37 12.24 19.33
C ASP A 293 15.48 13.57 18.56
N SER A 294 15.67 14.66 19.28
CA SER A 294 15.82 16.02 18.73
C SER A 294 17.09 16.24 17.90
N SER A 295 18.05 15.32 17.92
CA SER A 295 19.25 15.39 17.06
C SER A 295 19.00 14.91 15.63
N THR A 296 17.82 14.34 15.36
CA THR A 296 17.45 13.79 14.06
C THR A 296 17.30 14.89 13.02
N HIS A 297 17.96 14.72 11.87
CA HIS A 297 17.72 15.51 10.67
C HIS A 297 16.88 14.72 9.68
N TYR A 298 16.02 15.40 8.94
CA TYR A 298 15.21 14.82 7.87
C TYR A 298 15.74 15.28 6.53
N TRP A 299 16.13 14.32 5.71
CA TRP A 299 16.58 14.50 4.34
C TRP A 299 15.41 14.24 3.40
N ILE A 300 14.98 15.28 2.69
CA ILE A 300 13.83 15.26 1.79
C ILE A 300 14.34 15.35 0.37
N PHE A 301 14.15 14.28 -0.39
CA PHE A 301 14.53 14.21 -1.80
C PHE A 301 13.29 14.32 -2.67
N GLY A 302 13.29 15.26 -3.63
CA GLY A 302 12.23 15.43 -4.61
C GLY A 302 12.70 15.06 -6.01
N SER A 303 11.92 14.32 -6.80
CA SER A 303 12.22 14.02 -8.20
C SER A 303 10.94 13.88 -9.04
N ASN A 304 11.10 14.01 -10.36
CA ASN A 304 10.09 13.71 -11.37
C ASN A 304 10.20 12.28 -11.92
N ALA A 305 11.24 11.54 -11.54
CA ALA A 305 11.40 10.11 -11.81
C ALA A 305 10.76 9.28 -10.69
N LEU A 306 9.83 8.38 -10.99
CA LEU A 306 9.21 7.49 -9.99
C LEU A 306 10.22 6.48 -9.43
N ASP A 307 11.22 6.15 -10.25
CA ASP A 307 12.33 5.23 -10.01
C ASP A 307 13.61 5.92 -9.51
N PHE A 308 13.50 7.11 -8.91
CA PHE A 308 14.67 7.76 -8.35
C PHE A 308 15.15 7.04 -7.08
N VAL A 309 16.47 6.90 -6.97
CA VAL A 309 17.16 6.45 -5.77
C VAL A 309 17.80 7.67 -5.12
N PRO A 310 17.53 7.97 -3.84
CA PRO A 310 18.22 9.03 -3.11
C PRO A 310 19.76 8.87 -3.25
N PRO A 311 20.50 9.92 -3.66
CA PRO A 311 21.95 9.84 -3.90
C PRO A 311 22.79 9.39 -2.71
N ILE A 312 22.27 9.53 -1.48
CA ILE A 312 22.93 8.97 -0.29
C ILE A 312 23.03 7.43 -0.33
N TYR A 313 22.22 6.76 -1.17
CA TYR A 313 22.24 5.32 -1.37
C TYR A 313 22.96 4.88 -2.64
N ALA A 314 23.29 5.78 -3.56
CA ALA A 314 23.86 5.41 -4.85
C ALA A 314 24.74 6.52 -5.41
N SER A 315 25.96 6.16 -5.85
CA SER A 315 26.78 7.06 -6.67
C SER A 315 26.05 7.33 -7.99
N ALA A 316 25.86 8.61 -8.30
CA ALA A 316 24.98 9.11 -9.36
C ALA A 316 25.39 8.64 -10.77
N GLU A 317 24.92 7.47 -11.19
CA GLU A 317 25.14 6.96 -12.55
C GLU A 317 24.01 7.30 -13.53
N GLN A 318 22.87 7.84 -13.04
CA GLN A 318 21.78 8.24 -13.91
C GLN A 318 21.53 9.74 -13.90
N ASN A 319 21.25 10.27 -15.09
CA ASN A 319 20.81 11.65 -15.34
C ASN A 319 19.37 11.85 -14.86
N ILE A 320 19.12 11.66 -13.56
CA ILE A 320 17.86 11.92 -12.88
C ILE A 320 18.00 13.25 -12.14
N ASP A 321 17.14 14.20 -12.50
CA ASP A 321 17.03 15.45 -11.75
C ASP A 321 16.35 15.22 -10.40
N TYR A 322 16.93 15.80 -9.35
CA TYR A 322 16.38 15.77 -8.01
C TYR A 322 16.74 17.04 -7.23
N ALA A 323 15.91 17.37 -6.25
CA ALA A 323 16.24 18.35 -5.21
C ALA A 323 16.47 17.65 -3.87
N LEU A 324 17.30 18.26 -3.04
CA LEU A 324 17.53 17.87 -1.66
C LEU A 324 17.21 19.05 -0.74
N PHE A 325 16.40 18.78 0.28
CA PHE A 325 16.16 19.67 1.40
C PHE A 325 16.51 18.95 2.70
N ILE A 326 16.99 19.68 3.71
CA ILE A 326 17.28 19.15 5.03
C ILE A 326 16.51 19.98 6.07
N SER A 327 15.77 19.31 6.96
CA SER A 327 15.00 19.95 8.03
C SER A 327 15.25 19.25 9.36
N GLN A 328 15.26 20.01 10.47
CA GLN A 328 15.18 19.45 11.83
C GLN A 328 13.74 19.35 12.33
N GLU A 329 12.80 19.95 11.60
CA GLU A 329 11.39 19.93 11.92
C GLU A 329 10.71 18.76 11.21
N ASN A 330 9.63 18.26 11.78
CA ASN A 330 8.83 17.17 11.21
C ASN A 330 7.86 17.64 10.11
N HIS A 331 8.15 18.79 9.51
CA HIS A 331 7.46 19.33 8.36
C HIS A 331 8.41 20.18 7.53
N ILE A 332 8.06 20.40 6.27
CA ILE A 332 8.78 21.28 5.36
C ILE A 332 7.82 21.82 4.29
N GLN A 333 7.94 23.11 4.00
CA GLN A 333 7.33 23.70 2.81
C GLN A 333 8.12 23.24 1.58
N ILE A 334 7.43 22.64 0.62
CA ILE A 334 8.04 22.17 -0.63
C ILE A 334 7.67 23.09 -1.79
N ASP A 335 8.61 23.24 -2.71
CA ASP A 335 8.30 23.75 -4.03
C ASP A 335 7.62 22.63 -4.83
N PRO A 336 6.43 22.83 -5.38
CA PRO A 336 5.75 21.81 -6.16
C PRO A 336 6.36 21.68 -7.58
N GLN A 337 7.68 21.64 -7.74
CA GLN A 337 8.35 21.33 -9.00
C GLN A 337 8.47 19.82 -9.26
N TYR A 338 8.44 19.02 -8.19
CA TYR A 338 8.64 17.57 -8.26
C TYR A 338 7.35 16.78 -7.97
N ALA A 339 7.15 15.69 -8.73
CA ALA A 339 6.02 14.79 -8.57
C ALA A 339 6.15 13.84 -7.38
N PHE A 340 7.38 13.48 -7.03
CA PHE A 340 7.67 12.41 -6.10
C PHE A 340 8.65 12.89 -5.03
N TYR A 341 8.41 12.48 -3.78
CA TYR A 341 9.28 12.79 -2.66
C TYR A 341 9.57 11.56 -1.81
N ARG A 342 10.69 11.59 -1.11
CA ARG A 342 11.00 10.68 0.00
C ARG A 342 11.59 11.47 1.15
N VAL A 343 11.25 11.04 2.37
CA VAL A 343 11.84 11.58 3.60
C VAL A 343 12.66 10.49 4.26
N ILE A 344 13.88 10.81 4.66
CA ILE A 344 14.83 9.90 5.32
C ILE A 344 15.32 10.58 6.59
N ALA A 345 15.11 9.93 7.73
CA ALA A 345 15.70 10.38 8.99
C ALA A 345 17.19 10.02 9.04
N GLU A 346 17.99 10.90 9.60
CA GLU A 346 19.43 10.77 9.76
C GLU A 346 19.82 11.17 11.18
N ARG A 347 20.71 10.38 11.78
CA ARG A 347 21.31 10.66 13.09
C ARG A 347 22.73 10.12 13.10
N ASP A 348 23.69 10.96 13.49
CA ASP A 348 25.11 10.63 13.63
C ASP A 348 25.76 10.00 12.36
N GLY A 349 25.32 10.46 11.18
CA GLY A 349 25.72 9.98 9.87
C GLY A 349 25.06 8.67 9.45
N ILE A 350 24.07 8.17 10.20
CA ILE A 350 23.36 6.92 9.93
C ILE A 350 21.94 7.23 9.44
N TYR A 351 21.61 6.69 8.28
CA TYR A 351 20.33 6.92 7.61
C TYR A 351 19.30 5.82 7.90
N ALA A 352 18.04 6.21 8.09
CA ALA A 352 16.91 5.31 8.22
C ALA A 352 16.63 4.53 6.94
N VAL A 353 15.71 3.57 7.01
CA VAL A 353 15.01 3.11 5.79
C VAL A 353 14.19 4.30 5.24
N PRO A 354 14.18 4.58 3.93
CA PRO A 354 13.40 5.70 3.39
C PRO A 354 11.91 5.55 3.64
N SER A 355 11.17 6.66 3.69
CA SER A 355 9.72 6.64 3.63
C SER A 355 9.23 5.93 2.37
N GLU A 356 7.95 5.51 2.38
CA GLU A 356 7.24 5.21 1.15
C GLU A 356 7.30 6.42 0.20
N ILE A 357 7.22 6.16 -1.11
CA ILE A 357 7.18 7.21 -2.12
C ILE A 357 5.97 8.13 -1.91
N ILE A 358 6.23 9.41 -1.68
CA ILE A 358 5.21 10.44 -1.50
C ILE A 358 4.89 11.01 -2.88
N ARG A 359 3.61 11.14 -3.19
CA ARG A 359 3.15 11.66 -4.48
C ARG A 359 2.49 13.01 -4.30
N ILE A 360 3.07 14.02 -4.92
CA ILE A 360 2.50 15.35 -4.96
C ILE A 360 1.47 15.40 -6.06
N TYR A 361 0.27 15.85 -5.71
CA TYR A 361 -0.79 16.04 -6.66
C TYR A 361 -1.67 17.21 -6.24
N ASP A 362 -2.03 18.03 -7.22
CA ASP A 362 -3.05 19.05 -7.08
C ASP A 362 -3.58 19.31 -8.49
N GLU A 363 -4.80 19.82 -8.60
CA GLU A 363 -5.44 20.06 -9.91
C GLU A 363 -4.69 21.09 -10.76
N HIS A 364 -3.89 21.96 -10.12
CA HIS A 364 -3.08 22.98 -10.78
C HIS A 364 -1.64 22.54 -11.03
N LEU A 365 -1.18 21.44 -10.44
CA LEU A 365 0.18 20.97 -10.58
C LEU A 365 0.34 20.07 -11.79
N ARG A 366 1.34 20.40 -12.61
CA ARG A 366 1.72 19.65 -13.81
C ARG A 366 3.19 19.30 -13.73
N HIS A 367 3.45 18.13 -13.19
CA HIS A 367 4.80 17.57 -13.15
C HIS A 367 4.99 16.60 -14.30
N PRO A 368 6.13 16.65 -15.02
CA PRO A 368 6.53 15.49 -15.78
C PRO A 368 6.71 14.33 -14.79
N ARG A 369 6.11 13.19 -15.09
CA ARG A 369 6.29 11.98 -14.30
C ARG A 369 6.97 10.99 -15.20
N THR A 370 8.11 10.46 -14.80
CA THR A 370 8.91 9.59 -15.66
C THR A 370 9.26 8.28 -14.96
N LEU A 371 9.58 7.28 -15.76
CA LEU A 371 10.01 5.97 -15.29
C LEU A 371 10.88 5.33 -16.40
N LEU A 372 11.96 4.65 -16.02
CA LEU A 372 12.73 3.85 -16.97
C LEU A 372 11.94 2.61 -17.40
N GLN A 373 11.75 2.42 -18.71
CA GLN A 373 11.09 1.24 -19.27
C GLN A 373 11.77 0.78 -20.57
N ILE A 374 11.66 -0.51 -20.88
CA ILE A 374 12.08 -1.03 -22.18
C ILE A 374 11.14 -0.50 -23.28
N ASP A 375 11.72 0.12 -24.29
CA ASP A 375 11.00 0.50 -25.48
C ASP A 375 10.72 -0.74 -26.34
N LYS A 376 9.44 -1.02 -26.63
CA LYS A 376 9.01 -2.23 -27.36
C LYS A 376 9.64 -2.40 -28.74
N HIS A 377 10.06 -1.32 -29.39
CA HIS A 377 10.59 -1.37 -30.75
C HIS A 377 12.10 -1.52 -30.77
N SER A 378 12.80 -0.82 -29.88
CA SER A 378 14.26 -0.83 -29.82
C SER A 378 14.83 -1.87 -28.85
N GLY A 379 14.04 -2.35 -27.88
CA GLY A 379 14.54 -3.19 -26.79
C GLY A 379 15.46 -2.46 -25.82
N ILE A 380 15.63 -1.14 -25.97
CA ILE A 380 16.51 -0.31 -25.15
C ILE A 380 15.71 0.30 -24.00
N ALA A 381 16.30 0.31 -22.81
CA ALA A 381 15.74 1.01 -21.65
C ALA A 381 15.82 2.52 -21.87
N ASP A 382 14.66 3.19 -21.82
CA ASP A 382 14.54 4.62 -22.04
C ASP A 382 13.57 5.23 -21.02
N ARG A 383 13.78 6.50 -20.68
CA ARG A 383 12.97 7.22 -19.69
C ARG A 383 11.65 7.62 -20.34
N LYS A 384 10.59 6.87 -20.03
CA LYS A 384 9.25 7.13 -20.53
C LYS A 384 8.49 8.05 -19.60
N ILE A 385 7.68 8.93 -20.18
CA ILE A 385 6.73 9.74 -19.42
C ILE A 385 5.59 8.83 -18.99
N LEU A 386 5.43 8.63 -17.68
CA LEU A 386 4.24 8.04 -17.07
C LEU A 386 3.06 8.87 -17.55
N ALA A 387 2.09 8.27 -18.23
CA ALA A 387 0.94 8.96 -18.80
C ALA A 387 0.19 9.79 -17.73
N ALA A 388 0.60 11.04 -17.57
CA ALA A 388 -0.03 12.04 -16.73
C ALA A 388 0.07 13.35 -17.51
N HIS A 389 -1.02 13.65 -18.21
CA HIS A 389 -1.11 14.75 -19.17
C HIS A 389 -0.09 14.66 -20.28
N GLY A 390 -0.53 14.09 -21.41
CA GLY A 390 0.19 14.31 -22.65
C GLY A 390 0.42 15.81 -22.86
N GLU A 391 1.58 16.13 -23.41
CA GLU A 391 1.75 17.26 -24.32
C GLU A 391 0.82 17.16 -25.55
N THR A 392 -0.08 16.16 -25.58
CA THR A 392 -1.22 16.12 -26.47
C THR A 392 -2.11 17.33 -26.21
N ASP A 393 -1.87 18.35 -27.03
CA ASP A 393 -2.87 19.23 -27.63
C ASP A 393 -4.06 19.55 -26.71
N HIS A 394 -4.11 20.79 -26.21
CA HIS A 394 -5.24 21.33 -25.45
C HIS A 394 -6.62 21.08 -26.10
N SER A 395 -6.66 20.68 -27.38
CA SER A 395 -7.86 20.24 -28.08
C SER A 395 -8.45 18.89 -27.62
N ARG A 396 -7.68 17.96 -27.04
CA ARG A 396 -8.21 16.64 -26.64
C ARG A 396 -8.81 16.68 -25.23
N PRO A 397 -10.09 16.27 -25.06
CA PRO A 397 -10.75 16.30 -23.77
C PRO A 397 -10.01 15.42 -22.76
N LYS A 398 -9.71 15.99 -21.59
CA LYS A 398 -8.88 15.42 -20.51
C LYS A 398 -9.38 14.09 -19.91
N ASN A 399 -10.51 13.57 -20.37
CA ASN A 399 -10.99 12.22 -20.10
C ASN A 399 -12.01 11.86 -21.17
N PRO A 400 -11.70 10.97 -22.13
CA PRO A 400 -12.66 10.58 -23.14
C PRO A 400 -13.82 9.87 -22.45
N LYS A 401 -15.04 10.35 -22.68
CA LYS A 401 -16.26 9.74 -22.17
C LYS A 401 -16.32 8.28 -22.67
N PRO A 402 -16.43 7.28 -21.78
CA PRO A 402 -16.65 5.91 -22.20
C PRO A 402 -17.96 5.76 -23.00
N ALA A 403 -17.94 5.00 -24.10
CA ALA A 403 -19.10 4.88 -25.01
C ALA A 403 -20.37 4.37 -24.32
N HIS A 404 -20.23 3.58 -23.26
CA HIS A 404 -21.33 3.01 -22.48
C HIS A 404 -21.95 3.99 -21.45
N ILE A 405 -21.44 5.22 -21.37
CA ILE A 405 -21.95 6.28 -20.50
C ILE A 405 -22.60 7.35 -21.38
N SER A 406 -23.86 7.70 -21.08
CA SER A 406 -24.58 8.74 -21.83
C SER A 406 -23.97 10.12 -21.59
N ASP A 407 -24.12 11.03 -22.55
CA ASP A 407 -23.56 12.39 -22.46
C ASP A 407 -24.08 13.13 -21.23
N HIS A 408 -25.38 13.03 -20.97
CA HIS A 408 -26.00 13.64 -19.79
C HIS A 408 -25.34 13.17 -18.48
N VAL A 409 -25.12 11.85 -18.33
CA VAL A 409 -24.50 11.31 -17.11
C VAL A 409 -23.04 11.76 -17.02
N TRP A 410 -22.31 11.72 -18.14
CA TRP A 410 -20.92 12.15 -18.19
C TRP A 410 -20.75 13.62 -17.79
N GLN A 411 -21.54 14.52 -18.37
CA GLN A 411 -21.50 15.95 -18.05
C GLN A 411 -21.82 16.22 -16.58
N ALA A 412 -22.72 15.43 -15.98
CA ALA A 412 -23.04 15.57 -14.57
C ALA A 412 -21.89 15.15 -13.64
N VAL A 413 -21.17 14.07 -13.96
CA VAL A 413 -20.08 13.55 -13.10
C VAL A 413 -18.73 14.20 -13.37
N PHE A 414 -18.51 14.73 -14.58
CA PHE A 414 -17.22 15.24 -15.05
C PHE A 414 -16.53 16.21 -14.07
N PRO A 415 -17.23 17.18 -13.45
CA PRO A 415 -16.60 18.12 -12.51
C PRO A 415 -16.09 17.49 -11.21
N TYR A 416 -16.48 16.24 -10.92
CA TYR A 416 -16.20 15.56 -9.66
C TYR A 416 -15.30 14.34 -9.84
N LEU A 417 -14.79 14.12 -11.07
CA LEU A 417 -13.94 12.98 -11.33
C LEU A 417 -12.63 13.08 -10.54
N LEU A 418 -12.12 11.91 -10.17
CA LEU A 418 -10.77 11.78 -9.64
C LEU A 418 -9.79 12.35 -10.68
N PRO A 419 -8.92 13.31 -10.32
CA PRO A 419 -7.93 13.83 -11.25
C PRO A 419 -7.04 12.71 -11.81
N GLU A 420 -6.66 12.80 -13.09
CA GLU A 420 -5.79 11.78 -13.71
C GLU A 420 -4.42 11.69 -13.04
N ASN A 421 -3.91 12.82 -12.54
CA ASN A 421 -2.65 12.88 -11.79
C ASN A 421 -2.78 12.45 -10.32
N HIS A 422 -3.97 12.03 -9.86
CA HIS A 422 -4.17 11.62 -8.48
C HIS A 422 -3.37 10.33 -8.16
N PRO A 423 -2.69 10.24 -7.00
CA PRO A 423 -1.85 9.08 -6.66
C PRO A 423 -2.60 7.74 -6.66
N LEU A 424 -3.88 7.77 -6.31
CA LEU A 424 -4.74 6.59 -6.32
C LEU A 424 -5.20 6.15 -7.72
N LYS A 425 -5.03 6.95 -8.78
CA LYS A 425 -5.56 6.62 -10.11
C LYS A 425 -4.99 5.29 -10.63
N GLY A 426 -3.66 5.14 -10.60
CA GLY A 426 -2.96 3.92 -11.02
C GLY A 426 -3.38 2.68 -10.21
N PRO A 427 -3.32 2.69 -8.87
CA PRO A 427 -3.81 1.59 -8.04
C PRO A 427 -5.28 1.21 -8.33
N LEU A 428 -6.17 2.19 -8.54
CA LEU A 428 -7.57 1.92 -8.88
C LEU A 428 -7.71 1.28 -10.26
N ASP A 429 -7.01 1.80 -11.27
CA ASP A 429 -6.99 1.23 -12.62
C ASP A 429 -6.52 -0.22 -12.59
N ARG A 430 -5.46 -0.54 -11.84
CA ARG A 430 -4.98 -1.92 -11.69
C ARG A 430 -6.03 -2.82 -11.05
N ILE A 431 -6.64 -2.38 -9.94
CA ILE A 431 -7.68 -3.17 -9.24
C ILE A 431 -8.88 -3.46 -10.15
N PHE A 432 -9.38 -2.44 -10.85
CA PHE A 432 -10.64 -2.55 -11.59
C PHE A 432 -10.48 -3.00 -13.05
N SER A 433 -9.29 -2.91 -13.65
CA SER A 433 -9.02 -3.42 -15.00
C SER A 433 -8.66 -4.89 -15.00
N LYS A 434 -8.19 -5.43 -13.88
CA LYS A 434 -7.80 -6.84 -13.74
C LYS A 434 -9.01 -7.79 -13.74
N SER A 435 -10.06 -7.44 -13.02
CA SER A 435 -11.27 -8.25 -12.91
C SER A 435 -12.50 -7.37 -12.69
N ARG A 436 -13.70 -7.90 -12.96
CA ARG A 436 -14.94 -7.17 -12.67
C ARG A 436 -15.23 -7.23 -11.16
N ALA A 437 -14.43 -6.53 -10.37
CA ALA A 437 -14.50 -6.52 -8.90
C ALA A 437 -15.91 -6.20 -8.37
N LEU A 438 -16.70 -5.44 -9.13
CA LEU A 438 -18.07 -5.04 -8.78
C LEU A 438 -19.14 -6.07 -9.18
N SER A 439 -18.80 -7.20 -9.80
CA SER A 439 -19.78 -8.19 -10.25
C SER A 439 -20.73 -8.58 -9.11
N ASN A 440 -20.18 -8.92 -7.95
CA ASN A 440 -20.92 -9.27 -6.73
C ASN A 440 -20.02 -9.11 -5.49
N VAL A 441 -20.55 -9.37 -4.29
CA VAL A 441 -19.81 -9.23 -3.02
C VAL A 441 -18.62 -10.20 -2.93
N ARG A 442 -18.72 -11.40 -3.52
CA ARG A 442 -17.61 -12.38 -3.53
C ARG A 442 -16.46 -11.86 -4.39
N SER A 443 -16.74 -11.40 -5.61
CA SER A 443 -15.75 -10.80 -6.50
C SER A 443 -15.09 -9.58 -5.87
N LEU A 444 -15.87 -8.76 -5.14
CA LEU A 444 -15.34 -7.59 -4.43
C LEU A 444 -14.31 -8.00 -3.37
N LYS A 445 -14.61 -9.03 -2.56
CA LYS A 445 -13.66 -9.57 -1.57
C LYS A 445 -12.43 -10.20 -2.21
N GLN A 446 -12.61 -10.94 -3.30
CA GLN A 446 -11.50 -11.55 -4.05
C GLN A 446 -10.56 -10.49 -4.64
N ALA A 447 -11.10 -9.31 -4.99
CA ALA A 447 -10.31 -8.16 -5.40
C ALA A 447 -9.63 -7.41 -4.24
N GLY A 448 -9.57 -7.97 -3.03
CA GLY A 448 -8.82 -7.41 -1.89
C GLY A 448 -9.58 -6.40 -1.05
N PHE A 449 -10.86 -6.15 -1.33
CA PHE A 449 -11.68 -5.24 -0.53
C PHE A 449 -12.14 -5.88 0.78
N TYR A 450 -12.03 -5.13 1.87
CA TYR A 450 -12.46 -5.56 3.20
C TYR A 450 -13.49 -4.61 3.81
N TRP A 451 -14.17 -5.09 4.86
CA TRP A 451 -15.32 -4.42 5.48
C TRP A 451 -16.54 -4.26 4.56
N THR A 452 -16.77 -5.21 3.68
CA THR A 452 -17.89 -5.24 2.72
C THR A 452 -19.26 -5.53 3.37
N LYS A 453 -19.55 -5.01 4.57
CA LYS A 453 -20.86 -5.15 5.21
C LYS A 453 -21.79 -4.06 4.72
N LYS A 454 -22.88 -4.47 4.08
CA LYS A 454 -23.96 -3.58 3.66
C LYS A 454 -24.50 -2.82 4.87
N GLY A 455 -24.71 -1.51 4.72
CA GLY A 455 -25.44 -0.74 5.72
C GLY A 455 -26.88 -1.26 5.84
N SER A 456 -27.47 -1.23 7.04
CA SER A 456 -28.82 -1.77 7.26
C SER A 456 -29.92 -1.13 6.40
N TYR A 457 -29.67 0.07 5.86
CA TYR A 457 -30.64 0.85 5.07
C TYR A 457 -30.09 1.35 3.73
N SER A 458 -28.88 0.94 3.32
CA SER A 458 -28.26 1.43 2.10
C SER A 458 -27.82 0.27 1.20
N ALA A 459 -27.98 0.43 -0.11
CA ALA A 459 -27.39 -0.45 -1.10
C ALA A 459 -25.85 -0.39 -1.09
N ILE A 460 -25.28 0.67 -0.53
CA ILE A 460 -23.85 0.95 -0.61
C ILE A 460 -23.06 -0.01 0.30
N TYR A 461 -21.95 -0.49 -0.24
CA TYR A 461 -20.88 -1.16 0.48
C TYR A 461 -19.81 -0.13 0.84
N PRO A 462 -19.79 0.33 2.09
CA PRO A 462 -18.73 1.17 2.59
C PRO A 462 -17.52 0.24 2.86
N THR A 463 -16.42 0.38 2.11
CA THR A 463 -15.30 -0.58 2.10
C THR A 463 -13.93 0.12 2.04
N ARG A 464 -12.86 -0.67 2.24
CA ARG A 464 -11.46 -0.26 2.15
C ARG A 464 -10.67 -1.29 1.36
N HIS A 465 -9.50 -0.87 0.89
CA HIS A 465 -8.55 -1.72 0.18
C HIS A 465 -7.13 -1.39 0.68
N LYS A 466 -6.28 -2.40 0.91
CA LYS A 466 -4.91 -2.20 1.48
C LYS A 466 -4.08 -1.23 0.61
N LYS A 467 -4.24 -1.32 -0.71
CA LYS A 467 -3.54 -0.49 -1.71
C LYS A 467 -4.15 0.91 -1.90
N ILE A 468 -5.26 1.25 -1.24
CA ILE A 468 -5.93 2.56 -1.34
C ILE A 468 -5.86 3.23 0.04
N LYS A 469 -4.67 3.73 0.39
CA LYS A 469 -4.38 4.37 1.67
C LYS A 469 -4.98 5.77 1.73
N GLY A 470 -5.31 6.24 2.94
CA GLY A 470 -5.88 7.58 3.18
C GLY A 470 -7.32 7.79 2.69
N TYR A 471 -7.97 6.76 2.14
CA TYR A 471 -9.31 6.87 1.58
C TYR A 471 -10.22 5.71 1.98
N PHE A 472 -11.51 6.02 1.95
CA PHE A 472 -12.63 5.13 2.08
C PHE A 472 -13.39 5.05 0.75
N ILE A 473 -13.85 3.86 0.39
CA ILE A 473 -14.45 3.61 -0.91
C ILE A 473 -15.92 3.22 -0.70
N LYS A 474 -16.83 3.94 -1.34
CA LYS A 474 -18.26 3.58 -1.35
C LYS A 474 -18.58 2.96 -2.71
N ILE A 475 -19.06 1.72 -2.68
CA ILE A 475 -19.27 0.88 -3.87
C ILE A 475 -20.72 0.40 -3.92
N MET A 476 -21.25 0.27 -5.12
CA MET A 476 -22.44 -0.55 -5.41
C MET A 476 -21.99 -1.70 -6.32
N THR A 477 -22.61 -2.87 -6.22
CA THR A 477 -22.30 -4.02 -7.10
C THR A 477 -23.26 -4.08 -8.30
N ASP A 478 -22.86 -4.76 -9.36
CA ASP A 478 -23.62 -4.92 -10.61
C ASP A 478 -24.94 -5.72 -10.41
N GLU A 479 -25.07 -6.45 -9.29
CA GLU A 479 -26.29 -7.13 -8.83
C GLU A 479 -27.38 -6.17 -8.32
N GLN A 480 -27.07 -4.88 -8.15
CA GLN A 480 -27.99 -3.89 -7.59
C GLN A 480 -28.64 -3.06 -8.69
N GLU A 481 -29.92 -2.74 -8.57
CA GLU A 481 -30.67 -2.00 -9.60
C GLU A 481 -30.46 -0.47 -9.52
N ASN A 482 -29.95 0.03 -8.40
CA ASN A 482 -29.79 1.46 -8.14
C ASN A 482 -28.78 2.13 -9.10
N GLU A 483 -29.00 3.41 -9.40
CA GLU A 483 -27.99 4.25 -10.06
C GLU A 483 -26.92 4.68 -9.05
N ASP A 484 -25.66 4.58 -9.45
CA ASP A 484 -24.51 4.94 -8.64
C ASP A 484 -24.28 6.47 -8.64
N TRP A 485 -24.25 7.08 -9.82
CA TRP A 485 -23.77 8.44 -10.02
C TRP A 485 -24.56 9.54 -9.28
N LYS A 486 -25.91 9.47 -9.25
CA LYS A 486 -26.76 10.49 -8.59
C LYS A 486 -26.43 10.60 -7.10
N ASN A 487 -26.28 9.44 -6.47
CA ASN A 487 -25.98 9.31 -5.06
C ASN A 487 -24.54 9.76 -4.72
N TRP A 488 -23.62 9.62 -5.68
CA TRP A 488 -22.25 10.13 -5.57
C TRP A 488 -22.19 11.65 -5.70
N ILE A 489 -22.82 12.24 -6.72
CA ILE A 489 -22.88 13.69 -6.89
C ILE A 489 -23.53 14.36 -5.68
N SER A 490 -24.68 13.84 -5.20
CA SER A 490 -25.36 14.42 -4.04
C SER A 490 -24.47 14.45 -2.79
N ARG A 491 -23.67 13.39 -2.57
CA ARG A 491 -22.72 13.32 -1.47
C ARG A 491 -21.57 14.30 -1.61
N ILE A 492 -21.05 14.50 -2.82
CA ILE A 492 -19.94 15.43 -3.09
C ILE A 492 -20.42 16.86 -2.91
N TYR A 493 -21.55 17.21 -3.52
CA TYR A 493 -22.13 18.54 -3.40
C TYR A 493 -22.51 18.87 -1.94
N GLY A 494 -23.10 17.92 -1.22
CA GLY A 494 -23.34 18.08 0.21
C GLY A 494 -22.05 18.21 1.03
N ALA A 495 -20.95 17.58 0.62
CA ALA A 495 -19.64 17.75 1.27
C ALA A 495 -19.09 19.16 1.05
N GLN A 496 -19.14 19.65 -0.19
CA GLN A 496 -18.68 20.98 -0.58
C GLN A 496 -19.48 22.08 0.11
N ALA A 497 -20.81 21.97 0.14
CA ALA A 497 -21.69 22.90 0.85
C ALA A 497 -21.40 22.90 2.37
N THR A 498 -21.17 21.72 2.95
CA THR A 498 -20.76 21.59 4.36
C THR A 498 -19.41 22.24 4.62
N GLN A 499 -18.40 22.02 3.77
CA GLN A 499 -17.07 22.62 3.92
C GLN A 499 -17.16 24.14 3.85
N LYS A 500 -17.85 24.67 2.82
CA LYS A 500 -18.10 26.11 2.67
C LYS A 500 -18.77 26.70 3.91
N ALA A 501 -19.78 26.02 4.48
CA ALA A 501 -20.44 26.48 5.68
C ALA A 501 -19.52 26.45 6.92
N ILE A 502 -18.67 25.42 7.07
CA ILE A 502 -17.66 25.36 8.14
C ILE A 502 -16.70 26.55 8.00
N ASP A 503 -16.27 26.87 6.78
CA ASP A 503 -15.31 27.94 6.51
C ASP A 503 -15.89 29.33 6.78
N GLU A 504 -17.08 29.62 6.23
CA GLU A 504 -17.78 30.90 6.43
C GLU A 504 -18.16 31.16 7.90
N LEU A 505 -18.31 30.10 8.70
CA LEU A 505 -18.67 30.20 10.11
C LEU A 505 -17.47 30.12 11.08
N GLY A 506 -16.26 29.90 10.56
CA GLY A 506 -15.03 29.82 11.37
C GLY A 506 -14.96 28.59 12.29
N TYR A 507 -15.47 27.43 11.84
CA TYR A 507 -15.54 26.20 12.66
C TYR A 507 -14.51 25.12 12.31
N GLN A 508 -13.47 25.43 11.54
CA GLN A 508 -12.45 24.47 11.07
C GLN A 508 -11.71 23.75 12.21
N SER A 509 -11.59 24.39 13.37
CA SER A 509 -10.98 23.82 14.58
C SER A 509 -11.86 22.80 15.30
N LEU A 510 -13.18 22.78 15.01
CA LEU A 510 -14.16 21.89 15.65
C LEU A 510 -14.71 20.84 14.69
N LEU A 511 -14.89 21.22 13.42
CA LEU A 511 -15.60 20.44 12.41
C LEU A 511 -14.71 20.23 11.18
N LYS A 512 -14.92 19.10 10.51
CA LYS A 512 -14.31 18.80 9.20
C LYS A 512 -15.24 17.94 8.35
N VAL A 513 -14.98 17.86 7.05
CA VAL A 513 -15.74 17.03 6.09
C VAL A 513 -14.75 16.46 5.07
N PRO A 514 -14.90 15.19 4.63
CA PRO A 514 -13.96 14.61 3.69
C PRO A 514 -14.08 15.23 2.30
N LYS A 515 -12.94 15.41 1.63
CA LYS A 515 -12.93 15.54 0.17
C LYS A 515 -13.43 14.25 -0.46
N LYS A 516 -14.14 14.38 -1.58
CA LYS A 516 -14.78 13.26 -2.25
C LYS A 516 -14.58 13.35 -3.77
N TYR A 517 -14.34 12.21 -4.39
CA TYR A 517 -14.07 12.09 -5.83
C TYR A 517 -14.86 10.92 -6.43
N ILE A 518 -15.18 11.03 -7.71
CA ILE A 518 -15.75 9.94 -8.50
C ILE A 518 -14.65 9.28 -9.31
N TYR A 519 -14.42 7.99 -9.11
CA TYR A 519 -13.57 7.22 -10.00
C TYR A 519 -14.44 6.52 -11.05
N VAL A 520 -14.08 6.71 -12.33
CA VAL A 520 -14.75 6.07 -13.48
C VAL A 520 -14.18 4.66 -13.65
N LEU A 521 -15.05 3.66 -13.61
CA LEU A 521 -14.64 2.27 -13.81
C LEU A 521 -14.23 2.05 -15.28
N PRO A 522 -13.21 1.22 -15.53
CA PRO A 522 -12.75 0.93 -16.89
C PRO A 522 -13.86 0.26 -17.72
N HIS A 523 -13.74 0.37 -19.04
CA HIS A 523 -14.70 -0.26 -19.94
C HIS A 523 -14.67 -1.79 -19.82
N TYR A 524 -13.47 -2.36 -19.68
CA TYR A 524 -13.23 -3.78 -19.47
C TYR A 524 -12.56 -4.06 -18.12
N PRO A 525 -12.80 -5.23 -17.53
CA PRO A 525 -13.78 -6.23 -17.95
C PRO A 525 -15.21 -5.73 -17.79
N SER A 526 -16.06 -6.06 -18.77
CA SER A 526 -17.47 -5.69 -18.74
C SER A 526 -18.26 -6.61 -17.79
N PRO A 527 -19.36 -6.14 -17.19
CA PRO A 527 -20.27 -7.02 -16.46
C PRO A 527 -20.80 -8.16 -17.33
N THR A 528 -21.19 -9.26 -16.70
CA THR A 528 -21.89 -10.36 -17.37
C THR A 528 -23.27 -9.94 -17.85
N SER A 529 -23.84 -10.65 -18.83
CA SER A 529 -25.20 -10.43 -19.32
C SER A 529 -26.28 -10.59 -18.23
N SER A 530 -25.98 -11.35 -17.18
CA SER A 530 -26.84 -11.53 -16.00
C SER A 530 -26.83 -10.35 -15.02
N CYS A 531 -25.99 -9.33 -15.24
CA CYS A 531 -25.97 -8.17 -14.36
C CYS A 531 -27.30 -7.41 -14.41
N LYS A 532 -27.76 -6.93 -13.26
CA LYS A 532 -28.99 -6.13 -13.20
C LYS A 532 -28.77 -4.74 -13.78
N LYS A 533 -27.65 -4.12 -13.42
CA LYS A 533 -27.28 -2.80 -13.90
C LYS A 533 -25.78 -2.57 -13.76
N ARG A 534 -25.10 -2.37 -14.89
CA ARG A 534 -23.69 -1.98 -14.95
C ARG A 534 -23.43 -0.76 -14.06
N LYS A 535 -22.51 -0.89 -13.12
CA LYS A 535 -21.93 0.25 -12.39
C LYS A 535 -20.81 0.86 -13.20
N ASN A 536 -20.79 2.19 -13.23
CA ASN A 536 -19.83 2.97 -13.98
C ASN A 536 -18.92 3.77 -13.05
N PHE A 537 -19.31 3.93 -11.78
CA PHE A 537 -18.64 4.84 -10.85
C PHE A 537 -18.56 4.27 -9.44
N ILE A 538 -17.45 4.57 -8.78
CA ILE A 538 -17.32 4.44 -7.31
C ILE A 538 -17.03 5.82 -6.72
N LEU A 539 -17.33 5.97 -5.44
CA LEU A 539 -17.01 7.20 -4.71
C LEU A 539 -15.82 6.95 -3.78
N LEU A 540 -14.79 7.77 -3.94
CA LEU A 540 -13.68 7.89 -3.01
C LEU A 540 -14.00 9.01 -2.03
N SER A 541 -13.78 8.76 -0.74
CA SER A 541 -13.96 9.73 0.34
C SER A 541 -12.70 9.69 1.20
N GLU A 542 -12.10 10.84 1.46
CA GLU A 542 -10.94 10.95 2.36
C GLU A 542 -11.21 10.27 3.71
N ASP A 543 -10.19 9.56 4.23
CA ASP A 543 -10.26 8.93 5.54
C ASP A 543 -10.07 9.96 6.64
N MET A 544 -11.16 10.30 7.32
CA MET A 544 -11.15 11.34 8.35
C MET A 544 -10.53 10.90 9.68
N GLY A 545 -9.95 9.69 9.78
CA GLY A 545 -9.34 9.16 10.99
C GLY A 545 -10.36 9.00 12.12
N ILE A 546 -11.55 8.48 11.80
CA ILE A 546 -12.68 8.40 12.74
C ILE A 546 -12.41 7.41 13.87
N VAL A 547 -12.86 7.73 15.09
CA VAL A 547 -12.76 6.82 16.24
C VAL A 547 -13.78 5.68 16.12
N GLU A 548 -13.47 4.53 16.70
CA GLU A 548 -14.36 3.37 16.69
C GLU A 548 -15.75 3.68 17.26
N ARG A 549 -16.79 3.04 16.70
CA ARG A 549 -18.21 3.33 17.01
C ARG A 549 -18.54 3.32 18.50
N GLY A 550 -18.01 2.37 19.27
CA GLY A 550 -18.24 2.27 20.71
C GLY A 550 -17.63 3.44 21.50
N LYS A 551 -16.41 3.83 21.14
CA LYS A 551 -15.70 4.99 21.71
C LYS A 551 -16.37 6.30 21.29
N ASN A 552 -16.77 6.41 20.03
CA ASN A 552 -17.47 7.58 19.47
C ASN A 552 -18.73 7.92 20.29
N LYS A 553 -19.59 6.92 20.56
CA LYS A 553 -20.79 7.09 21.39
C LYS A 553 -20.47 7.59 22.81
N LYS A 554 -19.39 7.10 23.43
CA LYS A 554 -18.93 7.56 24.74
C LYS A 554 -18.42 9.00 24.70
N MET A 555 -17.70 9.38 23.64
CA MET A 555 -17.19 10.74 23.45
C MET A 555 -18.31 11.75 23.25
N PHE A 556 -19.38 11.43 22.50
CA PHE A 556 -20.57 12.30 22.42
C PHE A 556 -21.18 12.61 23.79
N ARG A 557 -21.18 11.65 24.73
CA ARG A 557 -21.71 11.87 26.08
C ARG A 557 -20.79 12.68 26.98
N LYS A 558 -19.47 12.53 26.81
CA LYS A 558 -18.46 13.03 27.77
C LYS A 558 -17.66 14.24 27.30
N LYS A 559 -17.45 14.39 25.99
CA LYS A 559 -16.52 15.36 25.40
C LYS A 559 -17.20 16.43 24.56
N ILE A 560 -18.46 16.25 24.15
CA ILE A 560 -19.15 17.28 23.40
C ILE A 560 -19.36 18.52 24.27
N THR A 561 -19.08 19.70 23.71
CA THR A 561 -19.19 20.98 24.41
C THR A 561 -20.27 21.85 23.77
N LYS A 562 -20.65 22.96 24.43
CA LYS A 562 -21.56 23.97 23.86
C LYS A 562 -21.04 24.51 22.52
N ALA A 563 -19.73 24.72 22.39
CA ALA A 563 -19.11 25.17 21.14
C ALA A 563 -19.33 24.16 19.99
N HIS A 564 -19.12 22.86 20.25
CA HIS A 564 -19.41 21.82 19.26
C HIS A 564 -20.89 21.80 18.87
N LEU A 565 -21.81 21.91 19.84
CA LEU A 565 -23.25 21.93 19.55
C LEU A 565 -23.67 23.16 18.74
N ASN A 566 -23.14 24.34 19.07
CA ASN A 566 -23.38 25.57 18.30
C ASN A 566 -22.90 25.38 16.86
N ALA A 567 -21.69 24.84 16.68
CA ALA A 567 -21.10 24.60 15.37
C ALA A 567 -21.93 23.62 14.54
N ILE A 568 -22.32 22.48 15.12
CA ILE A 568 -23.18 21.49 14.47
C ILE A 568 -24.53 22.10 14.10
N TYR A 569 -25.18 22.81 15.03
CA TYR A 569 -26.48 23.44 14.80
C TYR A 569 -26.42 24.41 13.61
N ASN A 570 -25.45 25.32 13.63
CA ASN A 570 -25.31 26.34 12.60
C ASN A 570 -25.04 25.73 11.21
N VAL A 571 -24.09 24.78 11.12
CA VAL A 571 -23.77 24.12 9.84
C VAL A 571 -24.94 23.30 9.32
N VAL A 572 -25.54 22.45 10.15
CA VAL A 572 -26.65 21.58 9.75
C VAL A 572 -27.89 22.40 9.35
N THR A 573 -28.19 23.47 10.08
CA THR A 573 -29.32 24.36 9.77
C THR A 573 -29.09 25.10 8.46
N LYS A 574 -27.89 25.68 8.28
CA LYS A 574 -27.51 26.46 7.10
C LYS A 574 -27.51 25.61 5.83
N VAL A 575 -27.00 24.37 5.91
CA VAL A 575 -26.87 23.47 4.76
C VAL A 575 -28.10 22.58 4.57
N GLY A 576 -28.97 22.43 5.57
CA GLY A 576 -30.14 21.55 5.50
C GLY A 576 -29.77 20.07 5.49
N LEU A 577 -28.85 19.64 6.37
CA LEU A 577 -28.34 18.27 6.45
C LEU A 577 -29.31 17.33 7.19
N LYS A 578 -30.27 16.74 6.47
CA LYS A 578 -31.36 15.94 7.04
C LYS A 578 -30.91 14.60 7.62
N ASP A 579 -29.87 13.99 7.06
CA ASP A 579 -29.35 12.67 7.42
C ASP A 579 -28.07 12.71 8.25
N SER A 580 -27.38 13.85 8.36
CA SER A 580 -26.12 13.92 9.10
C SER A 580 -26.27 13.83 10.62
N LEU A 581 -27.45 14.12 11.21
CA LEU A 581 -27.66 14.11 12.67
C LEU A 581 -27.76 12.70 13.31
N TYR A 582 -26.83 11.81 12.95
CA TYR A 582 -26.51 10.59 13.67
C TYR A 582 -25.05 10.64 14.11
N TYR A 583 -24.74 10.17 15.32
CA TYR A 583 -23.35 10.16 15.80
C TYR A 583 -22.39 9.37 14.90
N ASN A 584 -22.89 8.42 14.12
CA ASN A 584 -22.09 7.68 13.12
C ASN A 584 -21.86 8.47 11.82
N ASN A 585 -22.67 9.50 11.56
CA ASN A 585 -22.55 10.38 10.39
C ASN A 585 -21.76 11.66 10.73
N ILE A 586 -21.63 11.97 12.03
CA ILE A 586 -20.75 13.02 12.57
C ILE A 586 -19.82 12.41 13.65
N PRO A 587 -18.98 11.40 13.35
CA PRO A 587 -18.10 10.82 14.35
C PRO A 587 -16.98 11.77 14.79
N TRP A 588 -16.48 11.56 16.01
CA TRP A 588 -15.19 12.11 16.42
C TRP A 588 -14.06 11.52 15.57
N ALA A 589 -13.12 12.35 15.18
CA ALA A 589 -11.85 11.97 14.61
C ALA A 589 -10.75 11.91 15.68
N LYS A 590 -9.65 11.23 15.36
CA LYS A 590 -8.49 11.08 16.25
C LYS A 590 -7.84 12.41 16.60
N ASP A 591 -7.91 13.40 15.70
CA ASP A 591 -7.44 14.79 15.90
C ASP A 591 -8.35 15.64 16.80
N GLY A 592 -9.42 15.07 17.36
CA GLY A 592 -10.34 15.78 18.24
C GLY A 592 -11.40 16.62 17.53
N ARG A 593 -11.49 16.62 16.19
CA ARG A 593 -12.60 17.27 15.47
C ARG A 593 -13.77 16.32 15.25
N LEU A 594 -14.94 16.86 14.90
CA LEU A 594 -16.10 16.09 14.43
C LEU A 594 -16.17 16.08 12.90
N ALA A 595 -16.28 14.90 12.29
CA ALA A 595 -16.22 14.75 10.84
C ALA A 595 -17.61 14.45 10.22
N PHE A 596 -18.10 15.26 9.28
CA PHE A 596 -19.35 14.98 8.54
C PHE A 596 -19.11 13.94 7.43
N VAL A 597 -19.25 12.64 7.73
CA VAL A 597 -18.91 11.56 6.80
C VAL A 597 -20.04 11.17 5.83
N ASP A 598 -21.29 11.53 6.15
CA ASP A 598 -22.44 11.35 5.26
C ASP A 598 -23.20 12.66 5.08
N THR A 599 -23.29 13.06 3.81
CA THR A 599 -23.77 14.37 3.35
C THR A 599 -24.66 14.21 2.12
N GLU A 600 -25.33 13.06 1.98
CA GLU A 600 -26.18 12.76 0.82
C GLU A 600 -27.41 13.65 0.80
N HIS A 601 -28.12 13.77 1.93
CA HIS A 601 -29.37 14.54 2.03
C HIS A 601 -29.13 15.95 2.59
N HIS A 602 -28.62 16.84 1.74
CA HIS A 602 -28.43 18.26 2.00
C HIS A 602 -29.51 19.11 1.31
N HIS A 603 -29.59 20.40 1.65
CA HIS A 603 -30.66 21.34 1.25
C HIS A 603 -32.08 20.78 1.47
N ALA A 604 -32.24 19.98 2.52
CA ALA A 604 -33.47 19.27 2.83
C ALA A 604 -34.00 19.69 4.21
N TRP A 605 -34.89 20.68 4.21
CA TRP A 605 -35.55 21.17 5.42
C TRP A 605 -36.98 20.60 5.58
N PRO A 606 -37.52 20.51 6.80
CA PRO A 606 -36.85 20.81 8.07
C PRO A 606 -35.87 19.70 8.49
N VAL A 607 -34.82 20.10 9.22
CA VAL A 607 -33.87 19.17 9.83
C VAL A 607 -34.46 18.55 11.10
N LEU A 608 -34.25 17.26 11.30
CA LEU A 608 -34.72 16.51 12.49
C LEU A 608 -33.70 16.55 13.63
N TYR A 609 -33.71 17.62 14.44
CA TYR A 609 -32.75 17.83 15.54
C TYR A 609 -32.88 16.88 16.73
N ASN A 610 -34.01 16.19 16.86
CA ASN A 610 -34.30 15.30 18.00
C ASN A 610 -33.42 14.03 18.05
N ARG A 611 -32.70 13.71 16.97
CA ARG A 611 -31.86 12.50 16.87
C ARG A 611 -30.68 12.47 17.86
N PHE A 612 -30.20 13.63 18.31
CA PHE A 612 -29.12 13.72 19.30
C PHE A 612 -29.59 13.57 20.75
N PHE A 613 -30.89 13.63 21.04
CA PHE A 613 -31.37 13.72 22.42
C PHE A 613 -30.90 12.56 23.32
N LYS A 614 -30.73 11.36 22.75
CA LYS A 614 -30.31 10.15 23.48
C LYS A 614 -28.78 10.04 23.70
N LEU A 615 -28.01 10.96 23.13
CA LEU A 615 -26.55 10.88 23.06
C LEU A 615 -25.85 11.93 23.92
N LEU A 616 -26.54 13.00 24.30
CA LEU A 616 -25.98 14.12 25.04
C LEU A 616 -26.10 13.89 26.56
N SER A 617 -25.19 14.51 27.32
CA SER A 617 -25.36 14.65 28.77
C SER A 617 -26.58 15.54 29.08
N PRO A 618 -27.15 15.51 30.30
CA PRO A 618 -28.29 16.35 30.65
C PRO A 618 -28.06 17.85 30.39
N GLU A 619 -26.87 18.36 30.73
CA GLU A 619 -26.50 19.75 30.48
C GLU A 619 -26.45 20.07 28.97
N MET A 620 -25.75 19.25 28.19
CA MET A 620 -25.63 19.43 26.74
C MET A 620 -26.97 19.24 26.02
N LEU A 621 -27.85 18.38 26.53
CA LEU A 621 -29.21 18.22 26.03
C LEU A 621 -30.05 19.48 26.27
N SER A 622 -29.93 20.09 27.45
CA SER A 622 -30.61 21.35 27.77
C SER A 622 -30.16 22.45 26.82
N HIS A 623 -28.84 22.59 26.62
CA HIS A 623 -28.26 23.53 25.66
C HIS A 623 -28.75 23.28 24.23
N TRP A 624 -28.79 22.03 23.78
CA TRP A 624 -29.27 21.66 22.45
C TRP A 624 -30.75 21.99 22.23
N LYS A 625 -31.60 21.79 23.25
CA LYS A 625 -33.01 22.19 23.20
C LYS A 625 -33.17 23.70 23.09
N ALA A 626 -32.37 24.47 23.83
CA ALA A 626 -32.37 25.92 23.76
C ALA A 626 -31.97 26.42 22.35
N LEU A 627 -30.94 25.85 21.73
CA LEU A 627 -30.58 26.15 20.33
C LEU A 627 -31.76 25.96 19.36
N ILE A 628 -32.51 24.86 19.52
CA ILE A 628 -33.68 24.57 18.67
C ILE A 628 -34.81 25.57 18.93
N GLN A 629 -35.10 25.87 20.19
CA GLN A 629 -36.18 26.78 20.59
C GLN A 629 -35.93 28.22 20.14
N HIS A 630 -34.69 28.70 20.29
CA HIS A 630 -34.29 30.07 19.95
C HIS A 630 -33.79 30.23 18.51
N LYS A 631 -33.77 29.14 17.73
CA LYS A 631 -33.28 29.10 16.34
C LYS A 631 -31.84 29.60 16.16
N GLY A 632 -30.98 29.43 17.17
CA GLY A 632 -29.59 29.88 17.15
C GLY A 632 -28.96 29.99 18.54
N PRO A 633 -27.65 30.30 18.62
CA PRO A 633 -26.88 30.37 19.87
C PRO A 633 -27.03 31.68 20.67
N ASN A 634 -27.79 32.66 20.17
CA ASN A 634 -27.96 33.98 20.80
C ASN A 634 -29.18 33.96 21.75
N PHE A 635 -29.03 33.33 22.92
CA PHE A 635 -30.05 33.33 23.98
C PHE A 635 -29.43 33.43 25.37
#